data_AF-A0A951IQP5-F1
#
_entry.id   AF-A0A951IQP5-F1
#
_cell.length_a   1.000
_cell.length_b   1.000
_cell.length_c   1.000
_cell.angle_alpha   90.00
_cell.angle_beta   90.00
_cell.angle_gamma   90.00
#
_symmetry.space_group_name_H-M   'P 1'
#
loop_
_entity.id
_entity.type
_entity.pdbx_description
1 polymer ?
#
loop_
_entity_poly.entity_id
_entity_poly.type
_entity_poly.pdbx_seq_one_letter_code
_entity_poly.pdbx_strand_id
1 'polypeptide(L)'
;MEDAGLQFRATKDLDIVLHVEVLTPAFGAAFWQFVNAGGYQLQQVSETGKPKFYRFQKPADERYPAMIELFARAPDGLTPAEGSQLTPIPLDEAVSSLSAILLDETYYAFILAGRREMGGLSWVGEDRLIPLKAIAWLDLTKRKSQGAAIDARDIRKHLNDVLRLSQLLAPTTRIQLDPKIGSDLARFLAEVVADTSIDPQVLQLGKVSVAELVARIARAYGLQASV
;
A
#
# COMPACT_ATOMS: atom_id res chain seq x y z
N MET A 1 -13.96 -3.70 -10.01
CA MET A 1 -14.32 -4.95 -9.30
C MET A 1 -15.66 -5.48 -9.78
N GLU A 2 -16.70 -4.65 -9.80
CA GLU A 2 -18.03 -5.04 -10.31
C GLU A 2 -18.01 -5.45 -11.79
N ASP A 3 -17.29 -4.70 -12.64
CA ASP A 3 -17.09 -5.05 -14.06
C ASP A 3 -16.39 -6.40 -14.29
N ALA A 4 -15.70 -6.92 -13.27
CA ALA A 4 -15.05 -8.23 -13.28
C ALA A 4 -15.86 -9.32 -12.56
N GLY A 5 -17.12 -9.05 -12.19
CA GLY A 5 -17.99 -9.99 -11.47
C GLY A 5 -17.58 -10.24 -10.01
N LEU A 6 -16.72 -9.41 -9.43
CA LEU A 6 -16.29 -9.51 -8.04
C LEU A 6 -17.13 -8.60 -7.14
N GLN A 7 -17.48 -9.08 -5.94
CA GLN A 7 -18.17 -8.25 -4.95
C GLN A 7 -17.37 -6.99 -4.65
N PHE A 8 -17.98 -5.83 -4.85
CA PHE A 8 -17.41 -4.55 -4.48
C PHE A 8 -17.26 -4.47 -2.96
N ARG A 9 -16.04 -4.19 -2.49
CA ARG A 9 -15.76 -3.89 -1.10
C ARG A 9 -15.33 -2.44 -1.02
N ALA A 10 -16.19 -1.59 -0.46
CA ALA A 10 -15.81 -0.22 -0.17
C ALA A 10 -14.56 -0.20 0.74
N THR A 11 -13.55 0.55 0.32
CA THR A 11 -12.35 0.76 1.11
C THR A 11 -12.70 1.65 2.30
N LYS A 12 -12.58 1.09 3.52
CA LYS A 12 -12.82 1.85 4.77
C LYS A 12 -11.61 2.70 5.19
N ASP A 13 -10.42 2.35 4.70
CA ASP A 13 -9.14 2.94 5.10
C ASP A 13 -8.46 3.62 3.90
N LEU A 14 -8.05 4.87 4.02
CA LEU A 14 -7.43 5.62 2.93
C LEU A 14 -5.90 5.67 3.07
N ASP A 15 -5.20 4.96 2.20
CA ASP A 15 -3.75 5.02 2.06
C ASP A 15 -3.37 6.12 1.07
N ILE A 16 -2.65 7.15 1.53
CA ILE A 16 -2.27 8.33 0.74
C ILE A 16 -0.77 8.38 0.58
N VAL A 17 -0.31 8.35 -0.66
CA VAL A 17 1.09 8.59 -1.02
C VAL A 17 1.27 10.08 -1.32
N LEU A 18 2.09 10.76 -0.52
CA LEU A 18 2.39 12.17 -0.68
C LEU A 18 3.47 12.36 -1.75
N HIS A 19 3.14 13.12 -2.78
CA HIS A 19 4.09 13.53 -3.81
C HIS A 19 4.90 14.72 -3.29
N VAL A 20 5.98 14.46 -2.55
CA VAL A 20 6.72 15.46 -1.76
C VAL A 20 7.33 16.58 -2.61
N GLU A 21 7.64 16.30 -3.87
CA GLU A 21 8.24 17.24 -4.83
C GLU A 21 7.28 18.36 -5.26
N VAL A 22 5.97 18.16 -5.13
CA VAL A 22 4.94 19.13 -5.54
C VAL A 22 4.02 19.51 -4.40
N LEU A 23 4.38 19.13 -3.18
CA LEU A 23 3.58 19.35 -1.99
C LEU A 23 3.60 20.84 -1.60
N THR A 24 2.43 21.39 -1.30
CA THR A 24 2.29 22.83 -1.01
C THR A 24 1.78 23.06 0.40
N PRO A 25 2.03 24.24 1.00
CA PRO A 25 1.45 24.60 2.29
C PRO A 25 -0.09 24.58 2.26
N ALA A 26 -0.70 24.90 1.11
CA ALA A 26 -2.14 24.83 0.90
C ALA A 26 -2.69 23.40 1.06
N PHE A 27 -1.95 22.37 0.61
CA PHE A 27 -2.32 20.98 0.88
C PHE A 27 -2.32 20.68 2.37
N GLY A 28 -1.26 21.09 3.09
CA GLY A 28 -1.16 20.87 4.54
C GLY A 28 -2.34 21.50 5.30
N ALA A 29 -2.69 22.75 4.96
CA ALA A 29 -3.84 23.44 5.55
C ALA A 29 -5.17 22.71 5.24
N ALA A 30 -5.40 22.32 3.98
CA ALA A 30 -6.61 21.60 3.59
C ALA A 30 -6.71 20.22 4.24
N PHE A 31 -5.60 19.50 4.36
CA PHE A 31 -5.55 18.19 5.00
C PHE A 31 -5.87 18.29 6.49
N TRP A 32 -5.32 19.28 7.20
CA TRP A 32 -5.67 19.51 8.61
C TRP A 32 -7.12 19.94 8.80
N GLN A 33 -7.67 20.75 7.89
CA GLN A 33 -9.10 21.06 7.90
C GLN A 33 -9.94 19.79 7.74
N PHE A 34 -9.56 18.88 6.84
CA PHE A 34 -10.24 17.58 6.66
C PHE A 34 -10.17 16.71 7.93
N VAL A 35 -8.97 16.57 8.51
CA VAL A 35 -8.75 15.81 9.75
C VAL A 35 -9.56 16.37 10.92
N ASN A 36 -9.59 17.70 11.07
CA ASN A 36 -10.34 18.35 12.13
C ASN A 36 -11.86 18.25 11.92
N ALA A 37 -12.33 18.41 10.68
CA ALA A 37 -13.74 18.28 10.33
C ALA A 37 -14.27 16.85 10.55
N GLY A 38 -13.45 15.83 10.28
CA GLY A 38 -13.77 14.44 10.58
C GLY A 38 -13.68 14.07 12.06
N GLY A 39 -13.07 14.94 12.90
CA GLY A 39 -12.89 14.69 14.33
C GLY A 39 -12.02 13.46 14.61
N TYR A 40 -10.99 13.23 13.80
CA TYR A 40 -10.10 12.07 13.94
C TYR A 40 -9.36 12.08 15.28
N GLN A 41 -9.26 10.92 15.90
CA GLN A 41 -8.40 10.73 17.07
C GLN A 41 -6.94 10.62 16.63
N LEU A 42 -6.11 11.50 17.17
CA LEU A 42 -4.66 11.47 16.97
C LEU A 42 -4.07 10.45 17.94
N GLN A 43 -3.62 9.31 17.42
CA GLN A 43 -2.86 8.36 18.22
C GLN A 43 -1.41 8.37 17.77
N GLN A 44 -0.53 8.87 18.65
CA GLN A 44 0.87 8.51 18.88
C GLN A 44 1.76 9.74 19.10
N VAL A 45 2.11 9.95 20.37
CA VAL A 45 3.34 10.63 20.76
C VAL A 45 4.45 9.59 20.64
N SER A 46 5.55 9.94 19.98
CA SER A 46 6.75 9.10 19.96
C SER A 46 7.31 8.88 21.38
N GLU A 47 8.13 7.85 21.58
CA GLU A 47 8.94 7.70 22.82
C GLU A 47 9.78 8.94 23.12
N THR A 48 10.05 9.79 22.13
CA THR A 48 10.80 11.05 22.23
C THR A 48 9.93 12.28 22.50
N GLY A 49 8.63 12.12 22.76
CA GLY A 49 7.73 13.22 23.10
C GLY A 49 7.25 14.06 21.91
N LYS A 50 7.76 13.81 20.69
CA LYS A 50 7.30 14.50 19.47
C LYS A 50 6.04 13.82 18.90
N PRO A 51 4.97 14.56 18.56
CA PRO A 51 3.81 14.00 17.88
C PRO A 51 4.19 13.40 16.52
N LYS A 52 3.65 12.23 16.18
CA LYS A 52 3.84 11.59 14.88
C LYS A 52 2.51 11.56 14.13
N PHE A 53 2.25 12.56 13.30
CA PHE A 53 0.99 12.71 12.57
C PHE A 53 1.08 12.06 11.18
N TYR A 54 0.99 10.73 11.14
CA TYR A 54 1.01 9.94 9.90
C TYR A 54 -0.18 8.99 9.76
N ARG A 55 -0.89 8.71 10.86
CA ARG A 55 -2.07 7.84 10.89
C ARG A 55 -3.17 8.51 11.70
N PHE A 56 -4.36 8.57 11.13
CA PHE A 56 -5.55 9.20 11.71
C PHE A 56 -6.65 8.17 11.75
N GLN A 57 -7.27 7.93 12.91
CA GLN A 57 -8.25 6.86 13.08
C GLN A 57 -9.46 7.35 13.87
N LYS A 58 -10.54 6.56 13.80
CA LYS A 58 -11.74 6.77 14.63
C LYS A 58 -12.27 8.19 14.47
N PRO A 59 -12.66 8.59 13.24
CA PRO A 59 -13.35 9.87 13.05
C PRO A 59 -14.61 9.90 13.91
N ALA A 60 -14.97 11.09 14.38
CA ALA A 60 -16.25 11.31 15.07
C ALA A 60 -17.44 11.23 14.10
N ASP A 61 -17.21 11.54 12.82
CA ASP A 61 -18.20 11.44 11.76
C ASP A 61 -17.94 10.20 10.89
N GLU A 62 -18.84 9.22 10.93
CA GLU A 62 -18.71 7.95 10.21
C GLU A 62 -18.80 8.09 8.67
N ARG A 63 -19.13 9.27 8.15
CA ARG A 63 -19.05 9.55 6.70
C ARG A 63 -17.61 9.69 6.22
N TYR A 64 -16.66 9.90 7.13
CA TYR A 64 -15.25 9.98 6.82
C TYR A 64 -14.60 8.58 6.78
N PRO A 65 -13.47 8.41 6.07
CA PRO A 65 -12.68 7.17 6.11
C PRO A 65 -12.35 6.77 7.56
N ALA A 66 -12.52 5.49 7.90
CA ALA A 66 -12.27 4.98 9.25
C ALA A 66 -10.80 5.15 9.69
N MET A 67 -9.89 5.11 8.71
CA MET A 67 -8.48 5.37 8.88
C MET A 67 -7.93 6.16 7.69
N ILE A 68 -6.95 7.02 7.94
CA ILE A 68 -6.08 7.62 6.93
C ILE A 68 -4.64 7.27 7.31
N GLU A 69 -3.83 6.86 6.33
CA GLU A 69 -2.41 6.58 6.51
C GLU A 69 -1.59 7.30 5.43
N LEU A 70 -0.55 7.99 5.86
CA LEU A 70 0.32 8.77 4.97
C LEU A 70 1.61 8.00 4.69
N PHE A 71 2.00 7.99 3.42
CA PHE A 71 3.23 7.39 2.91
C PHE A 71 4.01 8.40 2.07
N ALA A 72 5.33 8.38 2.13
CA ALA A 72 6.17 9.25 1.31
C ALA A 72 7.59 8.67 1.20
N ARG A 73 8.33 9.02 0.14
CA ARG A 73 9.79 8.92 0.21
C ARG A 73 10.35 9.98 1.15
N ALA A 74 11.62 9.85 1.53
CA ALA A 74 12.32 10.92 2.24
C ALA A 74 12.36 12.19 1.37
N PRO A 75 11.98 13.37 1.90
CA PRO A 75 12.13 14.64 1.20
C PRO A 75 13.60 14.95 0.90
N ASP A 76 13.84 15.71 -0.17
CA ASP A 76 15.20 16.09 -0.56
C ASP A 76 15.93 16.85 0.56
N GLY A 77 17.18 16.50 0.82
CA GLY A 77 17.98 17.07 1.90
C GLY A 77 17.70 16.49 3.29
N LEU A 78 16.74 15.56 3.42
CA LEU A 78 16.54 14.79 4.64
C LEU A 78 17.05 13.35 4.47
N THR A 79 17.94 12.94 5.36
CA THR A 79 18.35 11.53 5.48
C THR A 79 17.64 10.92 6.68
N PRO A 80 16.72 9.95 6.47
CA PRO A 80 16.12 9.23 7.57
C PRO A 80 17.21 8.55 8.40
N ALA A 81 17.07 8.58 9.72
CA ALA A 81 17.96 7.81 10.60
C ALA A 81 17.90 6.32 10.24
N GLU A 82 19.01 5.61 10.44
CA GLU A 82 19.05 4.17 10.19
C GLU A 82 17.95 3.44 10.99
N GLY A 83 17.14 2.63 10.29
CA GLY A 83 15.99 1.95 10.89
C GLY A 83 14.74 2.83 11.09
N SER A 84 14.75 4.10 10.70
CA SER A 84 13.56 4.96 10.78
C SER A 84 12.47 4.48 9.81
N GLN A 85 11.29 4.23 10.35
CA GLN A 85 10.09 3.86 9.57
C GLN A 85 9.28 5.07 9.13
N LEU A 86 9.58 6.26 9.66
CA LEU A 86 8.86 7.48 9.37
C LEU A 86 9.81 8.56 8.86
N THR A 87 9.30 9.42 8.00
CA THR A 87 9.95 10.66 7.59
C THR A 87 9.05 11.85 7.93
N PRO A 88 9.61 12.98 8.44
CA PRO A 88 8.83 14.19 8.55
C PRO A 88 8.49 14.72 7.16
N ILE A 89 7.34 15.37 7.04
CA ILE A 89 6.89 16.05 5.84
C ILE A 89 6.99 17.55 6.11
N PRO A 90 8.00 18.23 5.54
CA PRO A 90 8.16 19.66 5.73
C PRO A 90 6.97 20.37 5.09
N LEU A 91 6.20 21.04 5.94
CA LEU A 91 5.22 22.05 5.56
C LEU A 91 5.75 23.38 6.06
N ASP A 92 5.28 24.49 5.50
CA ASP A 92 5.63 25.84 5.95
C ASP A 92 5.38 25.99 7.47
N GLU A 93 6.13 26.89 8.13
CA GLU A 93 6.19 27.04 9.60
C GLU A 93 4.82 27.29 10.24
N ALA A 94 3.86 27.82 9.47
CA ALA A 94 2.49 28.09 9.90
C ALA A 94 1.59 26.83 9.99
N VAL A 95 2.03 25.68 9.47
CA VAL A 95 1.24 24.44 9.44
C VAL A 95 1.87 23.38 10.34
N SER A 96 1.07 22.73 11.17
CA SER A 96 1.52 21.61 12.00
C SER A 96 2.22 20.53 11.17
N SER A 97 3.43 20.14 11.58
CA SER A 97 4.26 19.14 10.89
C SER A 97 3.52 17.82 10.71
N LEU A 98 3.46 17.30 9.49
CA LEU A 98 3.02 15.93 9.23
C LEU A 98 4.23 14.98 9.26
N SER A 99 3.94 13.69 9.39
CA SER A 99 4.89 12.61 9.13
C SER A 99 4.28 11.61 8.15
N ALA A 100 5.10 10.81 7.50
CA ALA A 100 4.64 9.71 6.65
C ALA A 100 5.46 8.46 6.88
N ILE A 101 4.87 7.30 6.63
CA ILE A 101 5.59 6.02 6.53
C ILE A 101 6.54 6.11 5.35
N LEU A 102 7.81 5.82 5.62
CA LEU A 102 8.86 5.90 4.63
C LEU A 102 8.68 4.80 3.57
N LEU A 103 8.52 5.22 2.32
CA LEU A 103 8.55 4.35 1.16
C LEU A 103 9.95 4.23 0.60
N ASP A 104 10.25 3.04 0.13
CA ASP A 104 11.42 2.80 -0.70
C ASP A 104 11.35 3.63 -2.00
N GLU A 105 12.47 4.22 -2.41
CA GLU A 105 12.52 5.10 -3.59
C GLU A 105 12.07 4.40 -4.87
N THR A 106 12.42 3.12 -5.03
CA THR A 106 12.04 2.36 -6.23
C THR A 106 10.53 2.15 -6.27
N TYR A 107 9.92 1.81 -5.13
CA TYR A 107 8.47 1.65 -5.02
C TYR A 107 7.72 2.98 -5.11
N TYR A 108 8.28 4.06 -4.57
CA TYR A 108 7.73 5.41 -4.71
C TYR A 108 7.67 5.84 -6.19
N ALA A 109 8.78 5.70 -6.91
CA ALA A 109 8.83 5.99 -8.34
C ALA A 109 7.85 5.10 -9.13
N PHE A 110 7.73 3.83 -8.75
CA PHE A 110 6.78 2.89 -9.35
C PHE A 110 5.32 3.30 -9.16
N ILE A 111 4.95 3.82 -7.98
CA ILE A 111 3.62 4.39 -7.70
C ILE A 111 3.38 5.60 -8.60
N LEU A 112 4.31 6.56 -8.60
CA LEU A 112 4.15 7.82 -9.35
C LEU A 112 4.06 7.60 -10.86
N ALA A 113 4.79 6.61 -11.39
CA ALA A 113 4.74 6.24 -12.81
C ALA A 113 3.42 5.55 -13.20
N GLY A 114 2.76 4.89 -12.25
CA GLY A 114 1.49 4.21 -12.45
C GLY A 114 0.24 5.03 -12.11
N ARG A 115 0.42 6.31 -11.76
CA ARG A 115 -0.70 7.17 -11.34
C ARG A 115 -1.70 7.35 -12.48
N ARG A 116 -2.98 7.23 -12.14
CA ARG A 116 -4.14 7.50 -12.99
C ARG A 116 -4.88 8.67 -12.38
N GLU A 117 -5.52 9.48 -13.21
CA GLU A 117 -6.31 10.63 -12.74
C GLU A 117 -7.77 10.47 -13.14
N MET A 118 -8.68 10.74 -12.21
CA MET A 118 -10.11 10.78 -12.47
C MET A 118 -10.75 11.86 -11.63
N GLY A 119 -11.37 12.86 -12.28
CA GLY A 119 -12.06 13.96 -11.58
C GLY A 119 -11.14 14.76 -10.64
N GLY A 120 -9.87 14.94 -11.01
CA GLY A 120 -8.87 15.61 -10.17
C GLY A 120 -8.30 14.76 -9.02
N LEU A 121 -8.73 13.50 -8.88
CA LEU A 121 -8.18 12.56 -7.89
C LEU A 121 -7.18 11.62 -8.56
N SER A 122 -5.97 11.57 -7.99
CA SER A 122 -4.92 10.62 -8.39
C SER A 122 -5.06 9.31 -7.62
N TRP A 123 -4.96 8.18 -8.32
CA TRP A 123 -4.98 6.85 -7.73
C TRP A 123 -4.12 5.88 -8.54
N VAL A 124 -3.84 4.70 -7.99
CA VAL A 124 -3.15 3.62 -8.70
C VAL A 124 -4.00 2.36 -8.72
N GLY A 125 -3.95 1.63 -9.84
CA GLY A 125 -4.74 0.43 -10.04
C GLY A 125 -4.07 -0.86 -9.55
N GLU A 126 -4.71 -1.98 -9.87
CA GLU A 126 -4.22 -3.33 -9.65
C GLU A 126 -2.78 -3.54 -10.13
N ASP A 127 -2.38 -2.83 -11.20
CA ASP A 127 -1.03 -2.86 -11.77
C ASP A 127 0.07 -2.38 -10.81
N ARG A 128 -0.30 -1.55 -9.82
CA ARG A 128 0.64 -1.10 -8.77
C ARG A 128 0.32 -1.69 -7.41
N LEU A 129 -0.97 -1.89 -7.11
CA LEU A 129 -1.41 -2.45 -5.83
C LEU A 129 -0.91 -3.88 -5.61
N ILE A 130 -0.77 -4.70 -6.66
CA ILE A 130 -0.27 -6.07 -6.54
C ILE A 130 1.18 -6.10 -6.02
N PRO A 131 2.18 -5.46 -6.67
CA PRO A 131 3.54 -5.42 -6.14
C PRO A 131 3.64 -4.79 -4.74
N LEU A 132 2.89 -3.72 -4.46
CA LEU A 132 2.89 -3.05 -3.15
C LEU A 132 2.40 -3.96 -2.03
N LYS A 133 1.35 -4.75 -2.29
CA LYS A 133 0.83 -5.71 -1.31
C LYS A 133 1.73 -6.94 -1.18
N ALA A 134 2.39 -7.36 -2.26
CA ALA A 134 3.35 -8.46 -2.24
C ALA A 134 4.57 -8.12 -1.36
N ILE A 135 5.15 -6.92 -1.47
CA ILE A 135 6.26 -6.51 -0.61
C ILE A 135 5.83 -6.34 0.85
N ALA A 136 4.65 -5.76 1.10
CA ALA A 136 4.10 -5.67 2.46
C ALA A 136 3.91 -7.05 3.10
N TRP A 137 3.45 -8.03 2.32
CA TRP A 137 3.36 -9.42 2.77
C TRP A 137 4.72 -10.00 3.14
N LEU A 138 5.74 -9.84 2.28
CA LEU A 138 7.10 -10.33 2.53
C LEU A 138 7.69 -9.72 3.80
N ASP A 139 7.54 -8.40 3.97
CA ASP A 139 8.06 -7.67 5.12
C ASP A 139 7.38 -8.11 6.43
N LEU A 140 6.06 -8.23 6.44
CA LEU A 140 5.33 -8.68 7.63
C LEU A 140 5.63 -10.15 7.97
N THR A 141 5.73 -11.02 6.97
CA THR A 141 6.12 -12.43 7.14
C THR A 141 7.52 -12.54 7.73
N LYS A 142 8.50 -11.80 7.19
CA LYS A 142 9.87 -11.77 7.69
C LYS A 142 9.95 -11.25 9.13
N ARG A 143 9.28 -10.14 9.42
CA ARG A 143 9.26 -9.58 10.78
C ARG A 143 8.62 -10.54 11.78
N LYS A 144 7.56 -11.24 11.37
CA LYS A 144 6.89 -12.24 12.21
C LYS A 144 7.79 -13.44 12.48
N SER A 145 8.51 -13.94 11.48
CA SER A 145 9.47 -15.04 11.68
C SER A 145 10.65 -14.64 12.58
N GLN A 146 10.97 -13.35 12.64
CA GLN A 146 11.94 -12.76 13.57
C GLN A 146 11.37 -12.47 14.97
N GLY A 147 10.13 -12.87 15.26
CA GLY A 147 9.53 -12.76 16.60
C GLY A 147 8.74 -11.48 16.85
N ALA A 148 8.50 -10.62 15.85
CA ALA A 148 7.65 -9.46 16.02
C ALA A 148 6.18 -9.88 16.28
N ALA A 149 5.52 -9.19 17.20
CA ALA A 149 4.10 -9.40 17.51
C ALA A 149 3.20 -8.87 16.38
N ILE A 150 3.06 -9.67 15.31
CA ILE A 150 2.27 -9.36 14.11
C ILE A 150 1.08 -10.33 14.03
N ASP A 151 -0.13 -9.79 13.84
CA ASP A 151 -1.32 -10.60 13.61
C ASP A 151 -1.21 -11.34 12.26
N ALA A 152 -1.43 -12.66 12.26
CA ALA A 152 -1.42 -13.46 11.04
C ALA A 152 -2.51 -13.01 10.05
N ARG A 153 -3.59 -12.41 10.54
CA ARG A 153 -4.68 -11.89 9.72
C ARG A 153 -4.23 -10.72 8.85
N ASP A 154 -3.33 -9.87 9.34
CA ASP A 154 -2.80 -8.74 8.57
C ASP A 154 -1.93 -9.22 7.42
N ILE A 155 -1.08 -10.23 7.67
CA ILE A 155 -0.28 -10.89 6.62
C ILE A 155 -1.24 -11.51 5.58
N ARG A 156 -2.19 -12.32 6.03
CA ARG A 156 -3.13 -13.02 5.12
C ARG A 156 -4.01 -12.04 4.32
N LYS A 157 -4.34 -10.86 4.87
CA LYS A 157 -5.06 -9.80 4.15
C LYS A 157 -4.32 -9.38 2.88
N HIS A 158 -3.02 -9.13 2.96
CA HIS A 158 -2.23 -8.73 1.78
C HIS A 158 -2.16 -9.82 0.71
N LEU A 159 -1.97 -11.08 1.11
CA LEU A 159 -2.00 -12.23 0.21
C LEU A 159 -3.35 -12.31 -0.54
N ASN A 160 -4.44 -12.29 0.21
CA ASN A 160 -5.79 -12.39 -0.35
C ASN A 160 -6.10 -11.25 -1.32
N ASP A 161 -5.67 -10.04 -0.97
CA ASP A 161 -5.83 -8.88 -1.85
C ASP A 161 -5.05 -9.03 -3.15
N VAL A 162 -3.79 -9.53 -3.12
CA VAL A 162 -3.01 -9.79 -4.34
C VAL A 162 -3.72 -10.79 -5.26
N LEU A 163 -4.17 -11.92 -4.70
CA LEU A 163 -4.88 -12.94 -5.46
C LEU A 163 -6.19 -12.39 -6.06
N ARG A 164 -6.93 -11.59 -5.29
CA ARG A 164 -8.16 -10.94 -5.76
C ARG A 164 -7.89 -9.92 -6.87
N LEU A 165 -6.91 -9.04 -6.68
CA LEU A 165 -6.54 -8.03 -7.67
C LEU A 165 -6.03 -8.65 -8.97
N SER A 166 -5.36 -9.81 -8.90
CA SER A 166 -4.87 -10.50 -10.09
C SER A 166 -5.98 -10.83 -11.09
N GLN A 167 -7.21 -11.02 -10.61
CA GLN A 167 -8.35 -11.28 -11.49
C GLN A 167 -8.70 -10.11 -12.40
N LEU A 168 -8.33 -8.89 -12.00
CA LEU A 168 -8.54 -7.66 -12.76
C LEU A 168 -7.47 -7.47 -13.87
N LEU A 169 -6.41 -8.27 -13.87
CA LEU A 169 -5.38 -8.22 -14.91
C LEU A 169 -5.92 -8.83 -16.21
N ALA A 170 -5.95 -8.03 -17.28
CA ALA A 170 -6.27 -8.53 -18.61
C ALA A 170 -5.15 -9.45 -19.13
N PRO A 171 -5.44 -10.47 -19.96
CA PRO A 171 -4.42 -11.36 -20.51
C PRO A 171 -3.30 -10.65 -21.30
N THR A 172 -3.63 -9.48 -21.86
CA THR A 172 -2.73 -8.63 -22.64
C THR A 172 -1.95 -7.62 -21.80
N THR A 173 -2.29 -7.44 -20.51
CA THR A 173 -1.58 -6.51 -19.62
C THR A 173 -0.11 -6.87 -19.54
N ARG A 174 0.77 -5.89 -19.77
CA ARG A 174 2.22 -6.01 -19.60
C ARG A 174 2.72 -4.79 -18.84
N ILE A 175 3.35 -5.02 -17.69
CA ILE A 175 3.81 -3.97 -16.79
C ILE A 175 5.32 -4.15 -16.62
N GLN A 176 6.08 -3.11 -16.97
CA GLN A 176 7.52 -3.10 -16.75
C GLN A 176 7.81 -2.92 -15.27
N LEU A 177 8.73 -3.74 -14.76
CA LEU A 177 9.20 -3.67 -13.38
C LEU A 177 10.67 -3.27 -13.35
N ASP A 178 11.01 -2.46 -12.35
CA ASP A 178 12.38 -2.36 -11.89
C ASP A 178 12.86 -3.75 -11.40
N PRO A 179 14.15 -4.13 -11.61
CA PRO A 179 14.68 -5.43 -11.18
C PRO A 179 14.41 -5.76 -9.70
N LYS A 180 14.44 -4.76 -8.81
CA LYS A 180 14.14 -4.94 -7.39
C LYS A 180 12.69 -5.38 -7.19
N ILE A 181 11.74 -4.65 -7.77
CA ILE A 181 10.31 -4.98 -7.66
C ILE A 181 10.02 -6.33 -8.32
N GLY A 182 10.66 -6.61 -9.46
CA GLY A 182 10.58 -7.91 -10.13
C GLY A 182 11.05 -9.06 -9.25
N SER A 183 12.21 -8.91 -8.60
CA SER A 183 12.74 -9.89 -7.65
C SER A 183 11.83 -10.08 -6.44
N ASP A 184 11.33 -8.98 -5.85
CA ASP A 184 10.42 -9.04 -4.71
C ASP A 184 9.12 -9.79 -5.07
N LEU A 185 8.50 -9.44 -6.20
CA LEU A 185 7.28 -10.10 -6.66
C LEU A 185 7.52 -11.57 -7.01
N ALA A 186 8.65 -11.91 -7.65
CA ALA A 186 9.00 -13.29 -7.94
C ALA A 186 9.14 -14.15 -6.67
N ARG A 187 9.80 -13.62 -5.62
CA ARG A 187 9.87 -14.30 -4.31
C ARG A 187 8.50 -14.51 -3.70
N PHE A 188 7.66 -13.48 -3.71
CA PHE A 188 6.28 -13.60 -3.22
C PHE A 188 5.52 -14.71 -3.98
N LEU A 189 5.60 -14.75 -5.31
CA LEU A 189 4.93 -15.78 -6.11
C LEU A 189 5.44 -17.19 -5.82
N ALA A 190 6.75 -17.34 -5.56
CA ALA A 190 7.35 -18.63 -5.18
C ALA A 190 6.82 -19.14 -3.82
N GLU A 191 6.64 -18.25 -2.84
CA GLU A 191 6.03 -18.60 -1.55
C GLU A 191 4.55 -18.96 -1.72
N VAL A 192 3.82 -18.21 -2.54
CA VAL A 192 2.39 -18.44 -2.79
C VAL A 192 2.12 -19.77 -3.49
N VAL A 193 2.93 -20.14 -4.49
CA VAL A 193 2.75 -21.41 -5.20
C VAL A 193 3.08 -22.62 -4.31
N ALA A 194 3.99 -22.46 -3.34
CA ALA A 194 4.37 -23.49 -2.39
C ALA A 194 3.36 -23.65 -1.23
N ASP A 195 2.53 -22.64 -0.95
CA ASP A 195 1.56 -22.68 0.14
C ASP A 195 0.30 -23.48 -0.22
N THR A 196 0.27 -24.74 0.20
CA THR A 196 -0.86 -25.65 -0.01
C THR A 196 -2.09 -25.32 0.84
N SER A 197 -2.01 -24.34 1.75
CA SER A 197 -3.14 -23.92 2.59
C SER A 197 -4.06 -22.90 1.90
N ILE A 198 -3.65 -22.37 0.75
CA ILE A 198 -4.43 -21.39 -0.01
C ILE A 198 -5.55 -22.09 -0.79
N ASP A 199 -6.80 -21.76 -0.46
CA ASP A 199 -7.98 -22.19 -1.21
C ASP A 199 -8.66 -20.99 -1.91
N PRO A 200 -8.52 -20.84 -3.24
CA PRO A 200 -9.16 -19.78 -4.00
C PRO A 200 -10.70 -19.77 -3.90
N GLN A 201 -11.35 -20.92 -3.65
CA GLN A 201 -12.82 -20.97 -3.49
C GLN A 201 -13.25 -20.31 -2.19
N VAL A 202 -12.53 -20.56 -1.09
CA VAL A 202 -12.76 -19.89 0.21
C VAL A 202 -12.56 -18.38 0.09
N LEU A 203 -11.65 -17.95 -0.77
CA LEU A 203 -11.40 -16.53 -1.08
C LEU A 203 -12.43 -15.91 -2.04
N GLN A 204 -13.41 -16.69 -2.51
CA GLN A 204 -14.45 -16.31 -3.47
C GLN A 204 -13.88 -15.87 -4.83
N LEU A 205 -12.81 -16.52 -5.27
CA LEU A 205 -12.15 -16.25 -6.56
C LEU A 205 -12.67 -17.15 -7.71
N GLY A 206 -13.70 -17.95 -7.44
CA GLY A 206 -14.26 -18.91 -8.40
C GLY A 206 -13.43 -20.20 -8.51
N LYS A 207 -13.66 -20.95 -9.59
CA LYS A 207 -12.95 -22.22 -9.88
C LYS A 207 -11.63 -21.92 -10.59
N VAL A 208 -10.67 -21.35 -9.87
CA VAL A 208 -9.31 -21.08 -10.34
C VAL A 208 -8.32 -21.68 -9.37
N SER A 209 -7.23 -22.25 -9.87
CA SER A 209 -6.13 -22.76 -9.06
C SER A 209 -5.16 -21.65 -8.65
N VAL A 210 -4.41 -21.87 -7.57
CA VAL A 210 -3.33 -20.97 -7.15
C VAL A 210 -2.29 -20.81 -8.28
N ALA A 211 -1.94 -21.91 -8.96
CA ALA A 211 -1.00 -21.90 -10.08
C ALA A 211 -1.49 -21.01 -11.24
N GLU A 212 -2.78 -21.02 -11.57
CA GLU A 212 -3.33 -20.14 -12.61
C GLU A 212 -3.29 -18.66 -12.21
N LEU A 213 -3.55 -18.34 -10.94
CA LEU A 213 -3.44 -16.98 -10.42
C LEU A 213 -1.98 -16.49 -10.46
N VAL A 214 -1.05 -17.32 -10.00
CA VAL A 214 0.40 -17.04 -10.05
C VAL A 214 0.87 -16.84 -11.49
N ALA A 215 0.49 -17.73 -12.41
CA ALA A 215 0.85 -17.61 -13.83
C ALA A 215 0.27 -16.34 -14.47
N ARG A 216 -0.94 -15.92 -14.07
CA ARG A 216 -1.55 -14.67 -14.53
C ARG A 216 -0.74 -13.46 -14.07
N ILE A 217 -0.33 -13.42 -12.80
CA ILE A 217 0.53 -12.35 -12.27
C ILE A 217 1.88 -12.37 -13.00
N ALA A 218 2.57 -13.52 -13.02
CA ALA A 218 3.88 -13.65 -13.66
C ALA A 218 3.87 -13.16 -15.12
N ARG A 219 2.85 -13.54 -15.90
CA ARG A 219 2.67 -13.08 -17.28
C ARG A 219 2.49 -11.56 -17.37
N ALA A 220 1.67 -10.97 -16.50
CA ALA A 220 1.40 -9.53 -16.53
C ALA A 220 2.65 -8.70 -16.23
N TYR A 221 3.56 -9.22 -15.41
CA TYR A 221 4.78 -8.52 -15.00
C TYR A 221 6.06 -9.04 -15.69
N GLY A 222 5.93 -9.90 -16.71
CA GLY A 222 7.07 -10.42 -17.47
C GLY A 222 8.03 -11.29 -16.66
N LEU A 223 7.54 -11.94 -15.59
CA LEU A 223 8.33 -12.83 -14.75
C LEU A 223 8.33 -14.25 -15.30
N GLN A 224 9.43 -14.98 -15.10
CA GLN A 224 9.46 -16.42 -15.35
C GLN A 224 8.54 -17.10 -14.32
N ALA A 225 7.54 -17.84 -14.80
CA ALA A 225 6.75 -18.69 -13.92
C ALA A 225 7.64 -19.85 -13.47
N SER A 226 7.99 -19.90 -12.18
CA SER A 226 8.51 -21.12 -11.57
C SER A 226 7.36 -22.12 -11.57
N VAL A 227 7.36 -23.04 -12.53
CA VAL A 227 6.44 -24.19 -12.60
C VAL A 227 6.96 -25.31 -11.71
#